data_AF-A0A7W0HEZ5-F1
#
_entry.id   AF-A0A7W0HEZ5-F1
#
_cell.length_a   1.000
_cell.length_b   1.000
_cell.length_c   1.000
_cell.angle_alpha   90.00
_cell.angle_beta   90.00
_cell.angle_gamma   90.00
#
_symmetry.space_group_name_H-M   'P 1'
#
loop_
_entity.id
_entity.type
_entity.pdbx_description
1 polymer ?
#
loop_
_entity_poly.entity_id
_entity_poly.type
_entity_poly.pdbx_seq_one_letter_code
_entity_poly.pdbx_strand_id
1 'polypeptide(L)'
;MIRYLPLVLCLTLAVAGCATSNSLRAARFAESQQDFDRAVVEYTKVVRARPDDRNARASLEQAKVRAAQDHYTRARRMASVGKLEEALIEYQLAAELNPSNEAIQEEMRRARGQLRAKVAVNASGKTQLETLIQQSLDAPLPGADLPDDIALPDTLMFRDASARVVYLAIGQYANLNIAFDPAFRDQNITVDLRKAKLAEAFDSVSSATRNFWKASGQRTVTVIPDTPAKRREYEDEIVQTFYLSNADLKETIDILRIVVDARRIAALTATNAITIKD
;
A
#
# COMPACT_ATOMS: atom_id res chain seq x y z
N MET A 1 61.65 -1.99 -54.43
CA MET A 1 60.60 -2.88 -53.87
C MET A 1 59.46 -2.07 -53.20
N ILE A 2 59.01 -0.93 -53.76
CA ILE A 2 58.03 -0.03 -53.10
C ILE A 2 57.16 0.67 -54.17
N ARG A 3 56.33 -0.06 -54.92
CA ARG A 3 55.51 0.56 -55.99
C ARG A 3 54.07 0.05 -56.13
N TYR A 4 53.66 -0.90 -55.29
CA TYR A 4 52.29 -1.45 -55.28
C TYR A 4 51.49 -1.12 -54.01
N LEU A 5 52.11 -0.41 -53.04
CA LEU A 5 51.46 -0.03 -51.79
C LEU A 5 50.25 0.91 -51.94
N PRO A 6 50.16 1.86 -52.91
CA PRO A 6 49.00 2.74 -52.99
C PRO A 6 47.77 2.08 -53.63
N LEU A 7 47.96 1.01 -54.41
CA LEU A 7 46.86 0.34 -55.12
C LEU A 7 46.03 -0.56 -54.18
N VAL A 8 46.69 -1.18 -53.18
CA VAL A 8 46.01 -2.05 -52.20
C VAL A 8 45.26 -1.23 -51.14
N LEU A 9 45.72 -0.01 -50.83
CA LEU A 9 45.02 0.89 -49.90
C LEU A 9 43.71 1.45 -50.49
N CYS A 10 43.66 1.74 -51.79
CA CYS A 10 42.41 2.19 -52.46
C CYS A 10 41.34 1.10 -52.57
N LEU A 11 41.74 -0.18 -52.65
CA LEU A 11 40.77 -1.29 -52.83
C LEU A 11 40.04 -1.65 -51.53
N THR A 12 40.62 -1.37 -50.36
CA THR A 12 39.99 -1.67 -49.06
C THR A 12 38.94 -0.64 -48.64
N LEU A 13 39.03 0.61 -49.10
CA LEU A 13 38.00 1.65 -48.87
C LEU A 13 36.74 1.45 -49.72
N ALA A 14 36.83 0.80 -50.88
CA ALA A 14 35.68 0.63 -51.79
C ALA A 14 34.65 -0.42 -51.32
N VAL A 15 35.11 -1.46 -50.62
CA VAL A 15 34.23 -2.57 -50.18
C VAL A 15 33.37 -2.17 -48.97
N ALA A 16 33.88 -1.33 -48.08
CA ALA A 16 33.14 -0.80 -46.93
C ALA A 16 31.96 0.13 -47.34
N GLY A 17 32.07 0.79 -48.50
CA GLY A 17 31.03 1.68 -49.03
C GLY A 17 29.78 0.94 -49.52
N CYS A 18 29.94 -0.25 -50.12
CA CYS A 18 28.82 -1.00 -50.70
C CYS A 18 27.89 -1.59 -49.64
N ALA A 19 28.43 -2.23 -48.61
CA ALA A 19 27.63 -2.84 -47.53
C ALA A 19 26.81 -1.79 -46.76
N THR A 20 27.40 -0.62 -46.49
CA THR A 20 26.74 0.47 -45.78
C THR A 20 25.69 1.18 -46.64
N SER A 21 25.92 1.29 -47.96
CA SER A 21 24.93 1.84 -48.89
C SER A 21 23.69 0.95 -49.00
N ASN A 22 23.85 -0.38 -48.89
CA ASN A 22 22.76 -1.33 -48.97
C ASN A 22 21.86 -1.28 -47.72
N SER A 23 22.46 -1.26 -46.52
CA SER A 23 21.70 -1.14 -45.27
C SER A 23 20.96 0.18 -45.14
N LEU A 24 21.55 1.29 -45.62
CA LEU A 24 20.85 2.58 -45.62
C LEU A 24 19.64 2.61 -46.55
N ARG A 25 19.73 1.99 -47.74
CA ARG A 25 18.56 1.85 -48.64
C ARG A 25 17.51 0.94 -48.02
N ALA A 26 17.91 -0.17 -47.41
CA ALA A 26 17.00 -1.09 -46.73
C ALA A 26 16.28 -0.41 -45.56
N ALA A 27 16.96 0.42 -44.78
CA ALA A 27 16.38 1.19 -43.68
C ALA A 27 15.32 2.19 -44.18
N ARG A 28 15.64 2.97 -45.22
CA ARG A 28 14.69 3.92 -45.84
C ARG A 28 13.49 3.22 -46.45
N PHE A 29 13.72 2.06 -47.07
CA PHE A 29 12.64 1.25 -47.63
C PHE A 29 11.72 0.73 -46.51
N ALA A 30 12.27 0.18 -45.43
CA ALA A 30 11.49 -0.26 -44.27
C ALA A 30 10.69 0.91 -43.67
N GLU A 31 11.30 2.09 -43.54
CA GLU A 31 10.62 3.30 -43.07
C GLU A 31 9.48 3.73 -44.00
N SER A 32 9.65 3.66 -45.32
CA SER A 32 8.57 3.96 -46.28
C SER A 32 7.42 2.95 -46.22
N GLN A 33 7.70 1.73 -45.78
CA GLN A 33 6.71 0.67 -45.55
C GLN A 33 6.10 0.73 -44.13
N GLN A 34 6.47 1.72 -43.31
CA GLN A 34 6.09 1.84 -41.90
C GLN A 34 6.54 0.64 -41.03
N ASP A 35 7.49 -0.16 -41.52
CA ASP A 35 8.13 -1.25 -40.78
C ASP A 35 9.28 -0.67 -39.95
N PHE A 36 8.91 0.02 -38.87
CA PHE A 36 9.85 0.79 -38.05
C PHE A 36 10.82 -0.11 -37.28
N ASP A 37 10.42 -1.33 -36.91
CA ASP A 37 11.29 -2.29 -36.22
C ASP A 37 12.45 -2.71 -37.12
N ARG A 38 12.15 -3.05 -38.38
CA ARG A 38 13.18 -3.32 -39.38
C ARG A 38 14.02 -2.09 -39.68
N ALA A 39 13.40 -0.90 -39.75
CA ALA A 39 14.14 0.34 -39.95
C ALA A 39 15.15 0.58 -38.81
N VAL A 40 14.77 0.37 -37.54
CA VAL A 40 15.68 0.47 -36.38
C VAL A 40 16.85 -0.50 -36.53
N VAL A 41 16.60 -1.76 -36.92
CA VAL A 41 17.67 -2.75 -37.13
C VAL A 41 18.63 -2.31 -38.23
N GLU A 42 18.12 -1.89 -39.39
CA GLU A 42 18.96 -1.49 -40.52
C GLU A 42 19.72 -0.19 -40.26
N TYR A 43 19.08 0.83 -39.67
CA TYR A 43 19.77 2.06 -39.25
C TYR A 43 20.81 1.78 -38.16
N THR A 44 20.57 0.84 -37.24
CA THR A 44 21.57 0.43 -36.25
C THR A 44 22.83 -0.14 -36.91
N LYS A 45 22.68 -0.95 -37.97
CA LYS A 45 23.84 -1.45 -38.75
C LYS A 45 24.61 -0.30 -39.39
N VAL A 46 23.92 0.71 -39.95
CA VAL A 46 24.56 1.89 -40.55
C VAL A 46 25.35 2.68 -39.50
N VAL A 47 24.76 2.95 -38.33
CA VAL A 47 25.41 3.71 -37.24
C VAL A 47 26.59 2.92 -36.65
N ARG A 48 26.50 1.60 -36.53
CA ARG A 48 27.64 0.76 -36.10
C ARG A 48 28.81 0.82 -37.06
N ALA A 49 28.54 0.80 -38.38
CA ALA A 49 29.58 0.87 -39.40
C ALA A 49 30.17 2.28 -39.55
N ARG A 50 29.36 3.32 -39.37
CA ARG A 50 29.77 4.73 -39.44
C ARG A 50 29.24 5.49 -38.23
N PRO A 51 29.94 5.41 -37.08
CA PRO A 51 29.50 6.08 -35.88
C PRO A 51 29.31 7.57 -36.12
N ASP A 52 30.20 8.28 -36.81
CA ASP A 52 30.15 9.75 -36.92
C ASP A 52 29.11 10.30 -37.90
N ASP A 53 28.34 9.44 -38.57
CA ASP A 53 27.27 9.85 -39.48
C ASP A 53 26.07 10.40 -38.69
N ARG A 54 26.05 11.73 -38.52
CA ARG A 54 24.99 12.45 -37.80
C ARG A 54 23.60 12.21 -38.37
N ASN A 55 23.49 12.07 -39.70
CA ASN A 55 22.20 11.85 -40.35
C ASN A 55 21.69 10.44 -40.04
N ALA A 56 22.56 9.42 -40.11
CA ALA A 56 22.18 8.05 -39.75
C ALA A 56 21.78 7.92 -38.28
N ARG A 57 22.48 8.61 -37.36
CA ARG A 57 22.09 8.68 -35.95
C ARG A 57 20.72 9.32 -35.77
N ALA A 58 20.47 10.47 -36.42
CA ALA A 58 19.17 11.15 -36.34
C ALA A 58 18.04 10.27 -36.89
N SER A 59 18.25 9.60 -38.03
CA SER A 59 17.28 8.67 -38.61
C SER A 59 17.03 7.45 -37.71
N LEU A 60 18.05 6.91 -37.05
CA LEU A 60 17.89 5.82 -36.07
C LEU A 60 17.00 6.26 -34.90
N GLU A 61 17.27 7.43 -34.32
CA GLU A 61 16.47 7.94 -33.19
C GLU A 61 15.02 8.22 -33.61
N GLN A 62 14.80 8.78 -34.80
CA GLN A 62 13.45 8.95 -35.34
C GLN A 62 12.74 7.60 -35.56
N ALA A 63 13.43 6.60 -36.11
CA ALA A 63 12.87 5.26 -36.30
C ALA A 63 12.50 4.60 -34.97
N LYS A 64 13.35 4.73 -33.94
CA LYS A 64 13.06 4.23 -32.58
C LYS A 64 11.83 4.89 -31.97
N VAL A 65 11.68 6.22 -32.09
CA VAL A 65 10.50 6.92 -31.58
C VAL A 65 9.22 6.44 -32.26
N ARG A 66 9.25 6.19 -33.58
CA ARG A 66 8.08 5.67 -34.32
C ARG A 66 7.78 4.21 -33.96
N ALA A 67 8.80 3.36 -33.86
CA ALA A 67 8.67 1.98 -33.40
C ALA A 67 8.08 1.92 -31.98
N ALA A 68 8.60 2.75 -31.07
CA ALA A 68 8.07 2.86 -29.71
C ALA A 68 6.59 3.24 -29.69
N GLN A 69 6.16 4.18 -30.54
CA GLN A 69 4.76 4.58 -30.64
C GLN A 69 3.85 3.46 -31.16
N ASP A 70 4.33 2.64 -32.08
CA ASP A 70 3.60 1.49 -32.61
C ASP A 70 3.44 0.39 -31.55
N HIS A 71 4.53 0.01 -30.88
CA HIS A 71 4.51 -0.89 -29.72
C HIS A 71 3.60 -0.36 -28.60
N TYR A 72 3.68 0.92 -28.26
CA TYR A 72 2.80 1.54 -27.27
C TYR A 72 1.32 1.44 -27.66
N THR A 73 1.00 1.61 -28.93
CA THR A 73 -0.38 1.51 -29.43
C THR A 73 -0.88 0.05 -29.37
N ARG A 74 -0.05 -0.92 -29.74
CA ARG A 74 -0.35 -2.36 -29.55
C ARG A 74 -0.58 -2.71 -28.09
N ALA A 75 0.31 -2.27 -27.21
CA ALA A 75 0.23 -2.47 -25.77
C ALA A 75 -1.10 -1.96 -25.20
N ARG A 76 -1.50 -0.73 -25.56
CA ARG A 76 -2.79 -0.15 -25.13
C ARG A 76 -4.00 -0.97 -25.60
N ARG A 77 -3.98 -1.47 -26.83
CA ARG A 77 -5.06 -2.33 -27.35
C ARG A 77 -5.14 -3.63 -26.55
N MET A 78 -4.01 -4.29 -26.29
CA MET A 78 -3.96 -5.51 -25.47
C MET A 78 -4.45 -5.25 -24.04
N ALA A 79 -3.98 -4.17 -23.41
CA ALA A 79 -4.41 -3.77 -22.08
C ALA A 79 -5.92 -3.51 -22.01
N SER A 80 -6.50 -2.83 -23.02
CA SER A 80 -7.94 -2.55 -23.06
C SER A 80 -8.83 -3.79 -23.13
N VAL A 81 -8.31 -4.91 -23.64
CA VAL A 81 -9.02 -6.20 -23.67
C VAL A 81 -8.57 -7.14 -22.54
N GLY A 82 -7.85 -6.62 -21.55
CA GLY A 82 -7.46 -7.35 -20.34
C GLY A 82 -6.25 -8.28 -20.50
N LYS A 83 -5.62 -8.32 -21.68
CA LYS A 83 -4.39 -9.06 -21.99
C LYS A 83 -3.16 -8.33 -21.44
N LEU A 84 -3.08 -8.26 -20.11
CA LEU A 84 -2.10 -7.45 -19.40
C LEU A 84 -0.67 -7.99 -19.51
N GLU A 85 -0.51 -9.31 -19.62
CA GLU A 85 0.80 -9.95 -19.76
C GLU A 85 1.42 -9.62 -21.12
N GLU A 86 0.66 -9.78 -22.20
CA GLU A 86 1.12 -9.41 -23.54
C GLU A 86 1.30 -7.89 -23.68
N ALA A 87 0.40 -7.09 -23.09
CA ALA A 87 0.55 -5.63 -23.07
C ALA A 87 1.85 -5.19 -22.39
N LEU A 88 2.26 -5.85 -21.30
CA LEU A 88 3.48 -5.50 -20.58
C LEU A 88 4.74 -5.73 -21.42
N ILE A 89 4.79 -6.80 -22.22
CA ILE A 89 5.91 -7.07 -23.13
C ILE A 89 6.02 -5.94 -24.15
N GLU A 90 4.90 -5.54 -24.75
CA GLU A 90 4.86 -4.44 -25.73
C GLU A 90 5.22 -3.08 -25.10
N TYR A 91 4.74 -2.80 -23.87
CA TYR A 91 5.14 -1.59 -23.14
C TYR A 91 6.63 -1.56 -22.80
N GLN A 92 7.23 -2.69 -22.44
CA GLN A 92 8.67 -2.80 -22.18
C GLN A 92 9.48 -2.49 -23.43
N LEU A 93 9.11 -3.08 -24.57
CA LEU A 93 9.78 -2.82 -25.84
C LEU A 93 9.63 -1.35 -26.27
N ALA A 94 8.44 -0.76 -26.09
CA ALA A 94 8.23 0.67 -26.32
C ALA A 94 9.11 1.55 -25.40
N ALA A 95 9.28 1.17 -24.14
CA ALA A 95 10.11 1.88 -23.16
C ALA A 95 11.61 1.75 -23.46
N GLU A 96 12.06 0.60 -23.97
CA GLU A 96 13.46 0.40 -24.41
C GLU A 96 13.79 1.26 -25.63
N LEU A 97 12.84 1.39 -26.55
CA LEU A 97 13.01 2.20 -27.77
C LEU A 97 12.90 3.70 -27.49
N ASN A 98 12.10 4.13 -26.50
CA ASN A 98 11.93 5.53 -26.13
C ASN A 98 11.83 5.72 -24.60
N PRO A 99 12.96 5.66 -23.86
CA PRO A 99 12.97 5.67 -22.40
C PRO A 99 12.55 7.01 -21.79
N SER A 100 12.65 8.12 -22.53
CA SER A 100 12.27 9.46 -22.06
C SER A 100 10.77 9.74 -22.16
N ASN A 101 9.97 8.83 -22.73
CA ASN A 101 8.53 9.00 -22.84
C ASN A 101 7.81 8.59 -21.55
N GLU A 102 7.43 9.58 -20.75
CA GLU A 102 6.76 9.36 -19.47
C GLU A 102 5.41 8.64 -19.59
N ALA A 103 4.67 8.83 -20.70
CA ALA A 103 3.39 8.19 -20.91
C ALA A 103 3.54 6.66 -21.03
N ILE A 104 4.58 6.19 -21.73
CA ILE A 104 4.90 4.76 -21.83
C ILE A 104 5.23 4.19 -20.44
N GLN A 105 6.04 4.92 -19.65
CA GLN A 105 6.45 4.49 -18.31
C GLN A 105 5.27 4.40 -17.33
N GLU A 106 4.37 5.38 -17.36
CA GLU A 106 3.18 5.42 -16.53
C GLU A 106 2.23 4.28 -16.87
N GLU A 107 1.92 4.07 -18.15
CA GLU A 107 1.02 2.98 -18.59
C GLU A 107 1.62 1.59 -18.32
N MET A 108 2.94 1.42 -18.47
CA MET A 108 3.62 0.18 -18.07
C MET A 108 3.50 -0.08 -16.56
N ARG A 109 3.69 0.96 -15.72
CA ARG A 109 3.52 0.85 -14.27
C ARG A 109 2.08 0.50 -13.89
N ARG A 110 1.10 1.10 -14.56
CA ARG A 110 -0.34 0.79 -14.38
C ARG A 110 -0.65 -0.65 -14.74
N ALA A 111 -0.22 -1.13 -15.91
CA ALA A 111 -0.43 -2.50 -16.35
C ALA A 111 0.19 -3.51 -15.37
N ARG A 112 1.38 -3.23 -14.83
CA ARG A 112 2.04 -4.06 -13.81
C ARG A 112 1.27 -4.08 -12.50
N GLY A 113 0.73 -2.93 -12.08
CA GLY A 113 -0.13 -2.83 -10.90
C GLY A 113 -1.40 -3.65 -11.04
N GLN A 114 -2.08 -3.55 -12.19
CA GLN A 114 -3.29 -4.33 -12.47
C GLN A 114 -3.02 -5.83 -12.51
N LEU A 115 -1.91 -6.27 -13.12
CA LEU A 115 -1.53 -7.68 -13.15
C LEU A 115 -1.22 -8.20 -11.74
N ARG A 116 -0.49 -7.44 -10.92
CA ARG A 116 -0.24 -7.78 -9.51
C ARG A 116 -1.52 -7.87 -8.70
N ALA A 117 -2.45 -6.95 -8.89
CA ALA A 117 -3.76 -7.00 -8.24
C ALA A 117 -4.54 -8.26 -8.66
N LYS A 118 -4.58 -8.59 -9.96
CA LYS A 118 -5.21 -9.83 -10.45
C LYS A 118 -4.57 -11.09 -9.86
N VAL A 119 -3.25 -11.14 -9.78
CA VAL A 119 -2.51 -12.29 -9.19
C VAL A 119 -2.78 -12.37 -7.68
N ALA A 120 -2.78 -11.24 -6.96
CA ALA A 120 -3.12 -11.20 -5.54
C ALA A 120 -4.56 -11.63 -5.25
N VAL A 121 -5.51 -11.24 -6.12
CA VAL A 121 -6.91 -11.66 -6.06
C VAL A 121 -7.04 -13.15 -6.36
N ASN A 122 -6.34 -13.68 -7.36
CA ASN A 122 -6.38 -15.11 -7.69
C ASN A 122 -5.68 -15.99 -6.64
N ALA A 123 -4.63 -15.49 -5.99
CA ALA A 123 -3.89 -16.23 -4.96
C ALA A 123 -4.60 -16.23 -3.59
N SER A 124 -5.35 -15.17 -3.28
CA SER A 124 -6.02 -14.99 -1.99
C SER A 124 -7.54 -15.19 -2.04
N GLY A 125 -8.13 -15.30 -3.23
CA GLY A 125 -9.58 -15.44 -3.45
C GLY A 125 -10.42 -14.23 -3.04
N LYS A 126 -9.81 -13.15 -2.56
CA LYS A 126 -10.49 -11.94 -2.03
C LYS A 126 -10.01 -10.67 -2.72
N THR A 127 -10.92 -9.72 -2.92
CA THR A 127 -10.61 -8.40 -3.50
C THR A 127 -9.77 -7.53 -2.54
N GLN A 128 -9.12 -6.48 -3.05
CA GLN A 128 -8.39 -5.51 -2.19
C GLN A 128 -9.35 -4.83 -1.19
N LEU A 129 -10.59 -4.56 -1.61
CA LEU A 129 -11.63 -4.04 -0.74
C LEU A 129 -12.03 -5.06 0.34
N GLU A 130 -12.23 -6.33 -0.02
CA GLU A 130 -12.50 -7.40 0.95
C GLU A 130 -11.33 -7.64 1.92
N THR A 131 -10.09 -7.44 1.47
CA THR A 131 -8.91 -7.51 2.34
C THR A 131 -8.91 -6.38 3.35
N LEU A 132 -9.24 -5.15 2.93
CA LEU A 132 -9.38 -4.00 3.82
C LEU A 132 -10.56 -4.14 4.78
N ILE A 133 -11.70 -4.68 4.30
CA ILE A 133 -12.86 -5.00 5.14
C ILE A 133 -12.48 -6.07 6.16
N GLN A 134 -11.84 -7.17 5.75
CA GLN A 134 -11.40 -8.23 6.65
C GLN A 134 -10.38 -7.71 7.67
N GLN A 135 -9.42 -6.88 7.24
CA GLN A 135 -8.47 -6.24 8.16
C GLN A 135 -9.16 -5.30 9.16
N SER A 136 -10.24 -4.62 8.74
CA SER A 136 -11.06 -3.80 9.63
C SER A 136 -11.94 -4.63 10.56
N LEU A 137 -12.38 -5.83 10.14
CA LEU A 137 -13.13 -6.77 10.96
C LEU A 137 -12.22 -7.52 11.96
N ASP A 138 -10.99 -7.81 11.55
CA ASP A 138 -9.96 -8.50 12.36
C ASP A 138 -9.16 -7.50 13.23
N ALA A 139 -9.29 -6.19 12.98
CA ALA A 139 -8.72 -5.16 13.84
C ALA A 139 -9.39 -5.26 15.23
N PRO A 140 -8.62 -5.30 16.33
CA PRO A 140 -9.18 -5.28 17.66
C PRO A 140 -10.07 -4.04 17.82
N LEU A 141 -11.34 -4.25 18.19
CA LEU A 141 -12.25 -3.15 18.53
C LEU A 141 -11.57 -2.27 19.59
N PRO A 142 -11.63 -0.92 19.47
CA PRO A 142 -11.20 -0.04 20.53
C PRO A 142 -12.00 -0.36 21.79
N GLY A 143 -11.32 -0.83 22.84
CA GLY A 143 -11.97 -1.40 24.03
C GLY A 143 -11.94 -2.92 24.05
N ALA A 144 -10.87 -3.57 23.57
CA ALA A 144 -10.67 -5.00 23.76
C ALA A 144 -10.88 -5.38 25.23
N ASP A 145 -11.96 -6.10 25.52
CA ASP A 145 -12.24 -6.60 26.86
C ASP A 145 -11.03 -7.43 27.35
N LEU A 146 -10.73 -7.32 28.65
CA LEU A 146 -9.69 -8.15 29.24
C LEU A 146 -10.04 -9.62 29.05
N PRO A 147 -9.05 -10.51 28.82
CA PRO A 147 -9.33 -11.93 28.71
C PRO A 147 -10.05 -12.45 29.97
N ASP A 148 -11.25 -13.00 29.80
CA ASP A 148 -12.10 -13.51 30.88
C ASP A 148 -11.54 -14.79 31.55
N ASP A 149 -10.51 -15.41 30.95
CA ASP A 149 -9.92 -16.68 31.35
C ASP A 149 -8.74 -16.54 32.34
N ILE A 150 -8.39 -15.32 32.74
CA ILE A 150 -7.26 -15.06 33.64
C ILE A 150 -7.67 -15.24 35.11
N ALA A 151 -7.17 -16.29 35.75
CA ALA A 151 -7.35 -16.54 37.18
C ALA A 151 -6.27 -15.82 38.02
N LEU A 152 -6.70 -14.92 38.89
CA LEU A 152 -5.85 -14.38 39.96
C LEU A 152 -5.71 -15.40 41.11
N PRO A 153 -4.67 -15.28 41.97
CA PRO A 153 -4.59 -16.07 43.19
C PRO A 153 -5.85 -15.93 44.05
N ASP A 154 -6.22 -16.99 44.77
CA ASP A 154 -7.41 -17.03 45.65
C ASP A 154 -7.46 -15.88 46.65
N THR A 155 -6.30 -15.35 47.06
CA THR A 155 -6.19 -14.24 47.99
C THR A 155 -4.97 -13.38 47.68
N LEU A 156 -5.19 -12.08 47.54
CA LEU A 156 -4.16 -11.05 47.45
C LEU A 156 -4.46 -9.96 48.49
N MET A 157 -3.56 -9.82 49.47
CA MET A 157 -3.70 -8.83 50.54
C MET A 157 -2.56 -7.84 50.50
N PHE A 158 -2.91 -6.56 50.40
CA PHE A 158 -1.97 -5.46 50.46
C PHE A 158 -2.34 -4.57 51.64
N ARG A 159 -1.37 -4.29 52.51
CA ARG A 159 -1.54 -3.39 53.66
C ARG A 159 -0.56 -2.25 53.52
N ASP A 160 -1.08 -1.03 53.54
CA ASP A 160 -0.30 0.20 53.41
C ASP A 160 0.70 0.15 52.22
N ALA A 161 0.22 -0.33 51.07
CA ALA A 161 1.03 -0.50 49.86
C ALA A 161 0.73 0.63 48.86
N SER A 162 1.76 1.07 48.12
CA SER A 162 1.61 2.00 47.00
C SER A 162 0.62 1.46 45.96
N ALA A 163 -0.35 2.28 45.56
CA ALA A 163 -1.33 1.96 44.54
C ALA A 163 -0.65 1.47 43.25
N ARG A 164 0.45 2.12 42.83
CA ARG A 164 1.26 1.68 41.69
C ARG A 164 1.74 0.25 41.84
N VAL A 165 2.24 -0.12 43.02
CA VAL A 165 2.72 -1.49 43.31
C VAL A 165 1.56 -2.48 43.25
N VAL A 166 0.39 -2.14 43.80
CA VAL A 166 -0.79 -3.01 43.77
C VAL A 166 -1.23 -3.29 42.33
N TYR A 167 -1.35 -2.27 41.48
CA TYR A 167 -1.69 -2.45 40.06
C TYR A 167 -0.67 -3.33 39.33
N LEU A 168 0.63 -3.06 39.53
CA LEU A 168 1.69 -3.86 38.91
C LEU A 168 1.65 -5.32 39.36
N ALA A 169 1.36 -5.59 40.62
CA ALA A 169 1.22 -6.95 41.14
C ALA A 169 0.02 -7.68 40.50
N ILE A 170 -1.14 -7.03 40.41
CA ILE A 170 -2.32 -7.59 39.71
C ILE A 170 -1.96 -7.90 38.25
N GLY A 171 -1.34 -6.94 37.56
CA GLY A 171 -0.86 -7.13 36.18
C GLY A 171 0.13 -8.29 36.04
N GLN A 172 1.06 -8.43 36.97
CA GLN A 172 2.04 -9.51 36.95
C GLN A 172 1.40 -10.90 37.10
N TYR A 173 0.46 -11.07 38.02
CA TYR A 173 -0.29 -12.33 38.15
C TYR A 173 -1.15 -12.63 36.90
N ALA A 174 -1.69 -11.57 36.29
CA ALA A 174 -2.49 -11.67 35.07
C ALA A 174 -1.66 -11.77 33.78
N ASN A 175 -0.33 -11.68 33.87
CA ASN A 175 0.57 -11.54 32.73
C ASN A 175 0.14 -10.39 31.78
N LEU A 176 -0.17 -9.23 32.35
CA LEU A 176 -0.57 -7.99 31.67
C LEU A 176 0.47 -6.89 31.88
N ASN A 177 0.62 -6.04 30.87
CA ASN A 177 1.38 -4.81 30.95
C ASN A 177 0.52 -3.72 31.60
N ILE A 178 1.04 -3.04 32.61
CA ILE A 178 0.37 -1.92 33.26
C ILE A 178 1.06 -0.62 32.85
N ALA A 179 0.30 0.26 32.22
CA ALA A 179 0.67 1.64 31.93
C ALA A 179 -0.06 2.59 32.90
N PHE A 180 0.52 3.76 33.11
CA PHE A 180 -0.07 4.81 33.94
C PHE A 180 -0.14 6.10 33.13
N ASP A 181 -1.27 6.80 33.22
CA ASP A 181 -1.37 8.15 32.70
C ASP A 181 -0.34 9.07 33.39
N PRO A 182 0.26 10.05 32.69
CA PRO A 182 1.23 10.97 33.29
C PRO A 182 0.71 11.75 34.50
N ALA A 183 -0.61 11.97 34.60
CA ALA A 183 -1.25 12.63 35.73
C ALA A 183 -1.59 11.67 36.89
N PHE A 184 -1.27 10.38 36.77
CA PHE A 184 -1.45 9.42 37.86
C PHE A 184 -0.66 9.84 39.11
N ARG A 185 -1.35 9.89 40.25
CA ARG A 185 -0.76 10.19 41.54
C ARG A 185 -0.75 8.95 42.40
N ASP A 186 0.44 8.58 42.86
CA ASP A 186 0.59 7.42 43.73
C ASP A 186 0.14 7.73 45.16
N GLN A 187 -0.45 6.74 45.82
CA GLN A 187 -0.92 6.84 47.19
C GLN A 187 -0.94 5.45 47.84
N ASN A 188 -0.77 5.40 49.16
CA ASN A 188 -0.85 4.14 49.89
C ASN A 188 -2.30 3.72 50.11
N ILE A 189 -2.57 2.43 49.90
CA ILE A 189 -3.89 1.82 50.10
C ILE A 189 -3.77 0.49 50.85
N THR A 190 -4.88 0.08 51.46
CA THR A 190 -5.05 -1.28 51.98
C THR A 190 -6.20 -1.91 51.22
N VAL A 191 -5.95 -3.05 50.57
CA VAL A 191 -6.95 -3.78 49.78
C VAL A 191 -6.80 -5.29 50.00
N ASP A 192 -7.93 -5.96 50.15
CA ASP A 192 -8.03 -7.41 50.33
C ASP A 192 -8.90 -7.97 49.19
N LEU A 193 -8.26 -8.65 48.24
CA LEU A 193 -8.90 -9.23 47.07
C LEU A 193 -9.02 -10.74 47.30
N ARG A 194 -10.24 -11.24 47.43
CA ARG A 194 -10.52 -12.67 47.69
C ARG A 194 -11.34 -13.25 46.56
N LYS A 195 -10.80 -14.24 45.86
CA LYS A 195 -11.41 -14.86 44.68
C LYS A 195 -11.92 -13.83 43.66
N ALA A 196 -11.25 -12.67 43.60
CA ALA A 196 -11.65 -11.58 42.73
C ALA A 196 -11.29 -11.95 41.30
N LYS A 197 -12.21 -11.69 40.37
CA LYS A 197 -11.87 -11.71 38.95
C LYS A 197 -10.94 -10.54 38.63
N LEU A 198 -10.25 -10.62 37.49
CA LEU A 198 -9.29 -9.61 37.07
C LEU A 198 -9.91 -8.20 37.00
N ALA A 199 -11.06 -8.05 36.35
CA ALA A 199 -11.77 -6.78 36.26
C ALA A 199 -12.18 -6.25 37.65
N GLU A 200 -12.74 -7.11 38.50
CA GLU A 200 -13.14 -6.76 39.88
C GLU A 200 -11.95 -6.30 40.73
N ALA A 201 -10.79 -6.93 40.55
CA ALA A 201 -9.56 -6.51 41.21
C ALA A 201 -9.15 -5.10 40.77
N PHE A 202 -9.10 -4.82 39.46
CA PHE A 202 -8.81 -3.48 38.96
C PHE A 202 -9.84 -2.44 39.40
N ASP A 203 -11.13 -2.78 39.39
CA ASP A 203 -12.21 -1.91 39.85
C ASP A 203 -12.08 -1.56 41.33
N SER A 204 -11.72 -2.54 42.17
CA SER A 204 -11.52 -2.33 43.61
C SER A 204 -10.37 -1.35 43.87
N VAL A 205 -9.22 -1.54 43.23
CA VAL A 205 -8.07 -0.65 43.37
C VAL A 205 -8.36 0.74 42.77
N SER A 206 -9.03 0.79 41.62
CA SER A 206 -9.45 2.02 40.93
C SER A 206 -10.36 2.87 41.80
N SER A 207 -11.38 2.26 42.39
CA SER A 207 -12.30 2.90 43.31
C SER A 207 -11.60 3.44 44.55
N ALA A 208 -10.68 2.66 45.15
CA ALA A 208 -9.90 3.09 46.31
C ALA A 208 -8.92 4.25 45.99
N THR A 209 -8.56 4.41 44.71
CA THR A 209 -7.52 5.35 44.28
C THR A 209 -8.04 6.55 43.49
N ARG A 210 -9.35 6.65 43.26
CA ARG A 210 -9.97 7.65 42.37
C ARG A 210 -9.35 7.63 40.96
N ASN A 211 -9.15 6.42 40.47
CA ASN A 211 -8.73 6.16 39.10
C ASN A 211 -9.81 5.32 38.41
N PHE A 212 -9.70 5.19 37.10
CA PHE A 212 -10.33 4.13 36.32
C PHE A 212 -9.25 3.45 35.50
N TRP A 213 -9.58 2.30 34.92
CA TRP A 213 -8.68 1.56 34.06
C TRP A 213 -9.31 1.38 32.69
N LYS A 214 -8.48 1.29 31.66
CA LYS A 214 -8.91 0.98 30.29
C LYS A 214 -7.95 -0.03 29.67
N ALA A 215 -8.50 -1.01 28.97
CA ALA A 215 -7.71 -1.87 28.11
C ALA A 215 -7.24 -1.09 26.87
N SER A 216 -5.93 -0.94 26.74
CA SER A 216 -5.29 -0.13 25.68
C SER A 216 -4.58 -0.99 24.63
N GLY A 217 -4.82 -2.31 24.65
CA GLY A 217 -4.27 -3.31 23.73
C GLY A 217 -4.54 -4.74 24.23
N GLN A 218 -4.15 -5.76 23.45
CA GLN A 218 -4.49 -7.17 23.74
C GLN A 218 -4.05 -7.69 25.13
N ARG A 219 -3.02 -7.10 25.74
CA ARG A 219 -2.54 -7.46 27.09
C ARG A 219 -2.05 -6.24 27.88
N THR A 220 -2.65 -5.08 27.65
CA THR A 220 -2.21 -3.82 28.27
C THR A 220 -3.37 -3.10 28.92
N VAL A 221 -3.20 -2.76 30.21
CA VAL A 221 -4.13 -1.92 30.97
C VAL A 221 -3.47 -0.58 31.24
N THR A 222 -4.17 0.51 30.94
CA THR A 222 -3.77 1.85 31.37
C THR A 222 -4.61 2.25 32.57
N VAL A 223 -3.95 2.77 33.62
CA VAL A 223 -4.59 3.34 34.82
C VAL A 223 -4.59 4.86 34.70
N ILE A 224 -5.77 5.47 34.86
CA ILE A 224 -6.01 6.89 34.57
C ILE A 224 -6.75 7.55 35.74
N PRO A 225 -6.42 8.81 36.12
CA PRO A 225 -7.22 9.58 37.08
C PRO A 225 -8.68 9.72 36.64
N ASP A 226 -9.60 9.41 37.56
CA ASP A 226 -11.04 9.53 37.32
C ASP A 226 -11.47 11.00 37.38
N THR A 227 -11.39 11.66 36.24
CA THR A 227 -11.84 13.04 36.05
C THR A 227 -12.66 13.16 34.77
N PRO A 228 -13.65 14.07 34.69
CA PRO A 228 -14.44 14.26 33.47
C PRO A 228 -13.60 14.56 32.22
N ALA A 229 -12.45 15.25 32.38
CA ALA A 229 -11.55 15.55 31.28
C ALA A 229 -10.82 14.27 30.79
N LYS A 230 -10.31 13.45 31.72
CA LYS A 230 -9.64 12.19 31.39
C LYS A 230 -10.61 11.12 30.89
N ARG A 231 -11.83 11.08 31.43
CA ARG A 231 -12.91 10.24 30.91
C ARG A 231 -13.18 10.58 29.46
N ARG A 232 -13.39 11.85 29.10
CA ARG A 232 -13.48 12.26 27.68
C ARG A 232 -12.24 11.84 26.88
N GLU A 233 -11.04 12.19 27.33
CA GLU A 233 -9.78 11.88 26.60
C GLU A 233 -9.59 10.38 26.32
N TYR A 234 -9.98 9.50 27.25
CA TYR A 234 -9.76 8.07 27.15
C TYR A 234 -11.02 7.27 26.78
N GLU A 235 -12.23 7.80 26.96
CA GLU A 235 -13.51 7.17 26.62
C GLU A 235 -14.04 7.64 25.25
N ASP A 236 -13.63 8.81 24.73
CA ASP A 236 -14.02 9.33 23.41
C ASP A 236 -13.07 8.76 22.31
N GLU A 237 -13.44 8.30 21.11
CA GLU A 237 -14.70 8.06 20.38
C GLU A 237 -14.44 6.87 19.43
N ILE A 238 -15.37 5.93 19.29
CA ILE A 238 -15.31 4.88 18.27
C ILE A 238 -15.85 5.47 16.97
N VAL A 239 -14.94 5.68 16.01
CA VAL A 239 -15.32 6.03 14.63
C VAL A 239 -15.49 4.74 13.85
N GLN A 240 -16.73 4.28 13.71
CA GLN A 240 -17.04 3.07 12.95
C GLN A 240 -17.68 3.44 11.61
N THR A 241 -17.17 2.84 10.53
CA THR A 241 -17.71 3.05 9.18
C THR A 241 -18.44 1.80 8.72
N PHE A 242 -19.72 1.95 8.43
CA PHE A 242 -20.62 0.90 7.97
C PHE A 242 -20.88 1.06 6.48
N TYR A 243 -20.52 0.07 5.69
CA TYR A 243 -20.82 0.04 4.25
C TYR A 243 -22.23 -0.49 4.02
N LEU A 244 -23.00 0.18 3.18
CA LEU A 244 -24.36 -0.22 2.83
C LEU A 244 -24.36 -0.97 1.50
N SER A 245 -24.85 -2.21 1.51
CA SER A 245 -24.91 -3.04 0.30
C SER A 245 -26.19 -2.87 -0.50
N ASN A 246 -27.33 -2.63 0.16
CA ASN A 246 -28.66 -2.62 -0.46
C ASN A 246 -29.61 -1.53 0.10
N ALA A 247 -29.07 -0.56 0.85
CA ALA A 247 -29.87 0.48 1.50
C ALA A 247 -29.49 1.86 0.95
N ASP A 248 -30.48 2.75 0.83
CA ASP A 248 -30.24 4.14 0.49
C ASP A 248 -29.57 4.87 1.68
N LEU A 249 -28.53 5.63 1.36
CA LEU A 249 -27.67 6.28 2.35
C LEU A 249 -28.45 7.33 3.16
N LYS A 250 -29.31 8.09 2.50
CA LYS A 250 -30.06 9.18 3.13
C LYS A 250 -31.15 8.61 4.04
N GLU A 251 -31.91 7.63 3.55
CA GLU A 251 -32.94 6.94 4.33
C GLU A 251 -32.35 6.28 5.58
N THR A 252 -31.19 5.63 5.45
CA THR A 252 -30.51 4.98 6.58
C THR A 252 -30.06 5.98 7.63
N ILE A 253 -29.50 7.13 7.23
CA ILE A 253 -29.09 8.19 8.17
C ILE A 253 -30.30 8.76 8.91
N ASP A 254 -31.41 8.99 8.21
CA ASP A 254 -32.63 9.53 8.80
C ASP A 254 -33.22 8.55 9.83
N ILE A 255 -33.23 7.24 9.53
CA ILE A 255 -33.65 6.19 10.48
C ILE A 255 -32.74 6.16 11.70
N LEU A 256 -31.41 6.19 11.52
CA LEU A 256 -30.45 6.15 12.63
C LEU A 256 -30.61 7.36 13.56
N ARG A 257 -30.88 8.55 13.00
CA ARG A 257 -31.15 9.75 13.82
C ARG A 257 -32.44 9.63 14.63
N ILE A 258 -33.47 8.99 14.07
CA ILE A 258 -34.78 8.88 14.73
C ILE A 258 -34.77 7.77 15.79
N VAL A 259 -34.23 6.59 15.45
CA VAL A 259 -34.37 5.37 16.26
C VAL A 259 -33.32 5.28 17.34
N VAL A 260 -32.09 5.70 17.06
CA VAL A 260 -30.93 5.57 17.98
C VAL A 260 -30.36 6.93 18.43
N ASP A 261 -31.04 8.05 18.13
CA ASP A 261 -30.60 9.42 18.44
C ASP A 261 -29.12 9.66 18.05
N ALA A 262 -28.71 9.08 16.93
CA ALA A 262 -27.32 9.17 16.49
C ALA A 262 -27.04 10.57 15.92
N ARG A 263 -26.35 11.40 16.71
CA ARG A 263 -26.13 12.84 16.40
C ARG A 263 -24.90 13.10 15.54
N ARG A 264 -23.90 12.24 15.58
CA ARG A 264 -22.60 12.41 14.90
C ARG A 264 -22.43 11.38 13.79
N ILE A 265 -23.19 11.59 12.71
CA ILE A 265 -23.20 10.72 11.52
C ILE A 265 -22.67 11.47 10.30
N ALA A 266 -21.77 10.85 9.54
CA ALA A 266 -21.26 11.35 8.26
C ALA A 266 -21.50 10.36 7.11
N ALA A 267 -21.88 10.88 5.95
CA ALA A 267 -22.12 10.10 4.73
C ALA A 267 -20.89 10.08 3.83
N LEU A 268 -20.45 8.90 3.39
CA LEU A 268 -19.43 8.70 2.36
C LEU A 268 -20.09 8.15 1.10
N THR A 269 -20.56 9.07 0.25
CA THR A 269 -21.31 8.73 -0.97
C THR A 269 -20.49 7.97 -2.00
N ALA A 270 -19.17 8.21 -2.06
CA ALA A 270 -18.27 7.55 -3.01
C ALA A 270 -18.16 6.02 -2.78
N THR A 271 -18.37 5.56 -1.55
CA THR A 271 -18.28 4.14 -1.17
C THR A 271 -19.57 3.60 -0.60
N ASN A 272 -20.67 4.33 -0.73
CA ASN A 272 -21.97 4.04 -0.13
C ASN A 272 -21.87 3.62 1.36
N ALA A 273 -21.21 4.43 2.18
CA ALA A 273 -20.92 4.11 3.58
C ALA A 273 -21.33 5.23 4.54
N ILE A 274 -21.62 4.87 5.79
CA ILE A 274 -21.95 5.78 6.89
C ILE A 274 -20.88 5.65 7.95
N THR A 275 -20.27 6.77 8.35
CA THR A 275 -19.42 6.82 9.53
C THR A 275 -20.20 7.35 10.71
N ILE A 276 -20.21 6.60 11.81
CA ILE A 276 -20.79 7.00 13.09
C ILE A 276 -19.65 7.22 14.06
N LYS A 277 -19.73 8.30 14.81
CA LYS A 277 -18.79 8.64 15.87
C LYS A 277 -19.55 8.68 17.18
N ASP A 278 -19.29 7.72 18.06
CA ASP A 278 -19.87 7.62 19.40
C ASP A 278 -18.77 7.62 20.45
#